data_AF-A0A962CYV7-F1
#
_entry.id   AF-A0A962CYV7-F1
#
_cell.length_a   1.000
_cell.length_b   1.000
_cell.length_c   1.000
_cell.angle_alpha   90.00
_cell.angle_beta   90.00
_cell.angle_gamma   90.00
#
_symmetry.space_group_name_H-M   'P 1'
#
loop_
_entity.id
_entity.type
_entity.pdbx_description
1 polymer ?
#
loop_
_entity_poly.entity_id
_entity_poly.type
_entity_poly.pdbx_seq_one_letter_code
_entity_poly.pdbx_strand_id
1 'polypeptide(L)'
;MNRILYALKDISLLAEINGGGLRNAIPRESEAIIATDNSPVFEDEFYVIAKNIIDEFDSLEKELEIELEECPTPEKVLSKEDQLALIRAIYTTHNGVFRMSPDIEDLVETSNNIARVEVKDGAIKILCLTRSSVESGKMNLANNITSGFELAGFSVKLSGSYPGWKPNPNSPILKVLENTYENIFSSKPNILACHAGLECG
;
A
#
# COMPACT_ATOMS: atom_id res chain seq x y z
N MET A 1 -8.07 3.29 7.32
CA MET A 1 -8.73 2.09 7.87
C MET A 1 -7.91 1.32 8.91
N ASN A 2 -6.79 0.65 8.59
CA ASN A 2 -6.11 -0.24 9.57
C ASN A 2 -5.70 0.44 10.90
N ARG A 3 -5.30 1.72 10.86
CA ARG A 3 -5.00 2.52 12.07
C ARG A 3 -6.22 2.68 13.00
N ILE A 4 -7.39 2.90 12.42
CA ILE A 4 -8.67 3.00 13.15
C ILE A 4 -8.99 1.63 13.77
N LEU A 5 -8.95 0.57 12.97
CA LEU A 5 -9.20 -0.80 13.45
C LEU A 5 -8.24 -1.21 14.58
N TYR A 6 -6.97 -0.79 14.52
CA TYR A 6 -5.99 -1.07 15.57
C TYR A 6 -6.29 -0.32 16.89
N ALA A 7 -6.76 0.93 16.81
CA ALA A 7 -7.19 1.68 17.99
C ALA A 7 -8.41 0.99 18.65
N LEU A 8 -9.35 0.52 17.84
CA LEU A 8 -10.62 -0.06 18.29
C LEU A 8 -10.57 -1.57 18.56
N LYS A 9 -9.44 -2.24 18.33
CA LYS A 9 -9.31 -3.72 18.32
C LYS A 9 -9.74 -4.42 19.64
N ASP A 10 -9.76 -3.69 20.74
CA ASP A 10 -10.06 -4.23 22.08
C ASP A 10 -11.52 -4.01 22.49
N ILE A 11 -12.23 -3.12 21.80
CA ILE A 11 -13.60 -2.68 22.07
C ILE A 11 -14.54 -2.87 20.87
N SER A 12 -14.07 -3.54 19.82
CA SER A 12 -14.87 -3.89 18.63
C SER A 12 -14.40 -5.19 17.99
N LEU A 13 -15.29 -5.82 17.23
CA LEU A 13 -15.03 -7.01 16.44
C LEU A 13 -15.30 -6.76 14.95
N LEU A 14 -14.37 -7.17 14.10
CA LEU A 14 -14.40 -6.95 12.66
C LEU A 14 -15.26 -7.99 11.96
N ALA A 15 -16.24 -7.57 11.17
CA ALA A 15 -17.03 -8.44 10.31
C ALA A 15 -16.49 -8.47 8.88
N GLU A 16 -16.35 -7.30 8.28
CA GLU A 16 -16.00 -7.15 6.86
C GLU A 16 -15.02 -5.99 6.63
N ILE A 17 -14.22 -6.09 5.57
CA ILE A 17 -13.41 -5.00 5.03
C ILE A 17 -13.56 -5.05 3.52
N ASN A 18 -13.79 -3.89 2.93
CA ASN A 18 -13.77 -3.67 1.50
C ASN A 18 -12.90 -2.44 1.21
N GLY A 19 -11.59 -2.64 1.05
CA GLY A 19 -10.61 -1.57 0.88
C GLY A 19 -9.82 -1.67 -0.41
N GLY A 20 -9.77 -0.58 -1.18
CA GLY A 20 -9.05 -0.52 -2.46
C GLY A 20 -9.70 -1.32 -3.58
N GLY A 21 -8.97 -1.54 -4.67
CA GLY A 21 -9.54 -2.16 -5.88
C GLY A 21 -8.48 -2.74 -6.80
N LEU A 22 -8.02 -1.94 -7.76
CA LEU A 22 -7.00 -2.39 -8.72
C LEU A 22 -5.63 -2.54 -8.04
N ARG A 23 -4.93 -3.63 -8.35
CA ARG A 23 -3.62 -3.98 -7.75
C ARG A 23 -2.54 -2.91 -7.91
N ASN A 24 -2.66 -2.05 -8.91
CA ASN A 24 -1.67 -1.03 -9.27
C ASN A 24 -2.08 0.39 -8.87
N ALA A 25 -3.25 0.57 -8.24
CA ALA A 25 -3.73 1.86 -7.76
C ALA A 25 -3.50 1.98 -6.25
N ILE A 26 -3.17 3.18 -5.79
CA ILE A 26 -3.19 3.51 -4.36
C ILE A 26 -4.68 3.52 -3.95
N PRO A 27 -5.10 2.76 -2.92
CA PRO A 27 -6.49 2.75 -2.46
C PRO A 27 -6.95 4.16 -2.06
N ARG A 28 -8.09 4.60 -2.60
CA ARG A 28 -8.71 5.89 -2.26
C ARG A 28 -9.86 5.76 -1.25
N GLU A 29 -10.44 4.57 -1.17
CA GLU A 29 -11.60 4.28 -0.34
C GLU A 29 -11.40 2.94 0.38
N SER A 30 -11.97 2.84 1.57
CA SER A 30 -12.05 1.61 2.33
C SER A 30 -13.20 1.68 3.31
N GLU A 31 -14.03 0.65 3.29
CA GLU A 31 -15.15 0.45 4.22
C GLU A 31 -14.84 -0.75 5.13
N ALA A 32 -15.31 -0.70 6.37
CA ALA A 32 -15.25 -1.82 7.29
C ALA A 32 -16.53 -1.89 8.13
N ILE A 33 -17.06 -3.10 8.30
CA ILE A 33 -18.19 -3.37 9.19
C ILE A 33 -17.63 -3.95 10.48
N ILE A 34 -17.97 -3.33 11.61
CA ILE A 34 -17.57 -3.77 12.95
C ILE A 34 -18.79 -3.93 13.87
N ALA A 35 -18.72 -4.88 14.80
CA ALA A 35 -19.67 -5.02 15.89
C ALA A 35 -19.04 -4.42 17.17
N THR A 36 -19.82 -3.62 17.87
CA THR A 36 -19.44 -2.93 19.11
C THR A 36 -20.63 -2.87 20.05
N ASP A 37 -20.42 -2.52 21.32
CA ASP A 37 -21.48 -2.28 22.30
C ASP A 37 -22.11 -0.88 22.19
N ASN A 38 -21.67 -0.08 21.20
CA ASN A 38 -22.06 1.31 20.99
C ASN A 38 -21.89 2.17 22.27
N SER A 39 -20.82 1.91 23.02
CA SER A 39 -20.51 2.68 24.22
C SER A 39 -19.93 4.05 23.88
N PRO A 40 -20.11 5.07 24.76
CA PRO A 40 -19.45 6.36 24.60
C PRO A 40 -17.93 6.27 24.46
N VAL A 41 -17.31 5.27 25.11
CA VAL A 41 -15.87 5.01 25.03
C VAL A 41 -15.47 4.63 23.61
N PHE A 42 -16.29 3.82 22.91
CA PHE A 42 -16.03 3.44 21.53
C PHE A 42 -16.11 4.64 20.58
N GLU A 43 -17.17 5.45 20.70
CA GLU A 43 -17.33 6.65 19.88
C GLU A 43 -16.18 7.64 20.11
N ASP A 44 -15.82 7.90 21.37
CA ASP A 44 -14.71 8.80 21.73
C ASP A 44 -13.39 8.33 21.11
N GLU A 45 -13.03 7.05 21.26
CA GLU A 45 -11.81 6.49 20.68
C GLU A 45 -11.81 6.57 19.14
N PHE A 46 -12.95 6.30 18.50
CA PHE A 46 -13.11 6.44 17.05
C PHE A 46 -12.85 7.88 16.59
N TYR A 47 -13.52 8.86 17.19
CA TYR A 47 -13.38 10.26 16.78
C TYR A 47 -11.99 10.82 17.10
N VAL A 48 -11.35 10.37 18.18
CA VAL A 48 -9.96 10.74 18.50
C VAL A 48 -9.01 10.24 17.41
N ILE A 49 -9.05 8.95 17.03
CA ILE A 49 -8.15 8.43 16.01
C ILE A 49 -8.46 9.00 14.62
N ALA A 50 -9.75 9.18 14.28
CA ALA A 50 -10.16 9.78 13.02
C ALA A 50 -9.63 11.22 12.89
N LYS A 51 -9.83 12.04 13.92
CA LYS A 51 -9.33 13.43 13.95
C LYS A 51 -7.81 13.47 13.84
N ASN A 52 -7.09 12.63 14.58
CA ASN A 52 -5.62 12.58 14.52
C ASN A 52 -5.12 12.27 13.09
N ILE A 53 -5.81 11.39 12.36
CA ILE A 53 -5.46 11.07 10.98
C ILE A 53 -5.78 12.26 10.05
N ILE A 54 -6.95 12.87 10.18
CA ILE A 54 -7.36 14.03 9.37
C ILE A 54 -6.38 15.19 9.57
N ASP A 55 -6.05 15.53 10.82
CA ASP A 55 -5.12 16.60 11.15
C ASP A 55 -3.69 16.31 10.64
N GLU A 56 -3.24 15.05 10.70
CA GLU A 56 -1.94 14.62 10.18
C GLU A 56 -1.81 14.80 8.66
N PHE A 57 -2.88 14.52 7.93
CA PHE A 57 -2.90 14.57 6.46
C PHE A 57 -3.51 15.85 5.88
N ASP A 58 -3.92 16.83 6.70
CA ASP A 58 -4.62 18.04 6.22
C ASP A 58 -3.88 18.73 5.07
N SER A 59 -2.55 18.84 5.13
CA SER A 59 -1.79 19.51 4.05
C SER A 59 -1.75 18.75 2.72
N LEU A 60 -2.05 17.45 2.71
CA LEU A 60 -1.91 16.55 1.56
C LEU A 60 -3.27 16.05 1.03
N GLU A 61 -4.20 15.72 1.92
CA GLU A 61 -5.46 15.04 1.60
C GLU A 61 -6.66 15.89 2.03
N LYS A 62 -6.91 16.98 1.27
CA LYS A 62 -7.96 17.97 1.59
C LYS A 62 -9.40 17.44 1.53
N GLU A 63 -9.60 16.30 0.87
CA GLU A 63 -10.89 15.63 0.71
C GLU A 63 -10.97 14.35 1.55
N LEU A 64 -10.04 14.14 2.50
CA LEU A 64 -10.08 12.98 3.37
C LEU A 64 -11.27 13.07 4.33
N GLU A 65 -12.14 12.07 4.24
CA GLU A 65 -13.32 11.91 5.08
C GLU A 65 -13.28 10.56 5.77
N ILE A 66 -13.62 10.54 7.07
CA ILE A 66 -13.66 9.33 7.90
C ILE A 66 -14.97 9.39 8.69
N GLU A 67 -15.90 8.50 8.35
CA GLU A 67 -17.26 8.51 8.90
C GLU A 67 -17.53 7.23 9.69
N LEU A 68 -18.49 7.34 10.61
CA LEU A 68 -19.05 6.23 11.37
C LEU A 68 -20.56 6.25 11.16
N GLU A 69 -21.10 5.19 10.58
CA GLU A 69 -22.53 5.05 10.33
C GLU A 69 -23.06 3.76 10.97
N GLU A 70 -24.24 3.85 11.58
CA GLU A 70 -24.93 2.65 12.06
C GLU A 70 -25.44 1.82 10.88
N CYS A 71 -25.24 0.51 10.96
CA CYS A 71 -25.71 -0.44 9.96
C CYS A 71 -26.33 -1.69 10.63
N PRO A 72 -27.01 -2.57 9.88
CA PRO A 72 -27.55 -3.81 10.44
C PRO A 72 -26.45 -4.66 11.11
N THR A 73 -26.77 -5.24 12.26
CA THR A 73 -25.82 -6.08 12.99
C THR A 73 -25.38 -7.29 12.13
N PRO A 74 -24.06 -7.50 11.94
CA PRO A 74 -23.57 -8.62 11.15
C PRO A 74 -23.83 -9.95 11.87
N GLU A 75 -24.18 -10.99 11.12
CA GLU A 75 -24.41 -12.33 11.69
C GLU A 75 -23.12 -12.99 12.20
N LYS A 76 -21.98 -12.63 11.60
CA LYS A 76 -20.67 -13.19 11.89
C LYS A 76 -19.62 -12.10 11.96
N VAL A 77 -18.70 -12.28 12.88
CA VAL A 77 -17.49 -11.47 13.04
C VAL A 77 -16.27 -12.39 13.09
N LEU A 78 -15.11 -11.85 12.80
CA LEU A 78 -13.83 -12.53 13.02
C LEU A 78 -13.66 -12.85 14.51
N SER A 79 -12.95 -13.95 14.77
CA SER A 79 -12.46 -14.20 16.12
C SER A 79 -11.49 -13.08 16.52
N LYS A 80 -11.34 -12.84 17.82
CA LYS A 80 -10.39 -11.84 18.33
C LYS A 80 -8.95 -12.14 17.90
N GLU A 81 -8.62 -13.43 17.76
CA GLU A 81 -7.31 -13.90 17.33
C GLU A 81 -7.07 -13.59 15.84
N ASP A 82 -8.01 -13.94 14.96
CA ASP A 82 -7.91 -13.66 13.52
C ASP A 82 -7.90 -12.16 13.23
N GLN A 83 -8.74 -11.38 13.93
CA GLN A 83 -8.75 -9.93 13.83
C GLN A 83 -7.38 -9.34 14.18
N LEU A 84 -6.79 -9.78 15.29
CA LEU A 84 -5.52 -9.27 15.74
C LEU A 84 -4.38 -9.68 14.81
N ALA A 85 -4.41 -10.91 14.29
CA ALA A 85 -3.46 -11.39 13.29
C ALA A 85 -3.54 -10.56 12.00
N LEU A 86 -4.74 -10.32 11.47
CA LEU A 86 -4.97 -9.49 10.28
C LEU A 86 -4.48 -8.05 10.48
N ILE A 87 -4.95 -7.37 11.53
CA ILE A 87 -4.62 -5.96 11.76
C ILE A 87 -3.11 -5.79 11.93
N ARG A 88 -2.45 -6.69 12.68
CA ARG A 88 -1.00 -6.66 12.87
C ARG A 88 -0.24 -6.96 11.58
N ALA A 89 -0.67 -7.93 10.79
CA ALA A 89 -0.04 -8.25 9.51
C ALA A 89 -0.07 -7.04 8.55
N ILE A 90 -1.19 -6.33 8.48
CA ILE A 90 -1.28 -5.10 7.68
C ILE A 90 -0.36 -4.01 8.26
N TYR A 91 -0.29 -3.87 9.59
CA TYR A 91 0.55 -2.85 10.23
C TYR A 91 2.05 -3.08 10.03
N THR A 92 2.49 -4.35 9.97
CA THR A 92 3.89 -4.72 9.80
C THR A 92 4.32 -4.80 8.33
N THR A 93 3.37 -4.91 7.41
CA THR A 93 3.65 -4.96 5.97
C THR A 93 4.12 -3.60 5.49
N HIS A 94 5.32 -3.56 4.90
CA HIS A 94 5.86 -2.33 4.32
C HIS A 94 4.94 -1.78 3.21
N ASN A 95 4.58 -0.50 3.31
CA ASN A 95 3.74 0.20 2.32
C ASN A 95 4.36 1.56 1.99
N GLY A 96 4.52 1.86 0.70
CA GLY A 96 5.18 3.04 0.18
C GLY A 96 6.64 2.80 -0.25
N VAL A 97 7.43 3.87 -0.24
CA VAL A 97 8.85 3.86 -0.66
C VAL A 97 9.67 3.01 0.31
N PHE A 98 10.37 2.01 -0.21
CA PHE A 98 11.29 1.17 0.56
C PHE A 98 12.74 1.63 0.40
N ARG A 99 13.12 2.05 -0.81
CA ARG A 99 14.48 2.50 -1.12
C ARG A 99 14.49 3.50 -2.28
N MET A 100 15.19 4.62 -2.09
CA MET A 100 15.55 5.55 -3.17
C MET A 100 16.79 5.04 -3.92
N SER A 101 16.88 5.36 -5.21
CA SER A 101 18.02 4.98 -6.03
C SER A 101 19.27 5.71 -5.56
N PRO A 102 20.42 5.02 -5.41
CA PRO A 102 21.70 5.67 -5.19
C PRO A 102 22.30 6.24 -6.48
N ASP A 103 21.79 5.81 -7.64
CA ASP A 103 22.35 6.11 -8.95
C ASP A 103 21.62 7.31 -9.62
N ILE A 104 20.37 7.61 -9.21
CA ILE A 104 19.55 8.69 -9.76
C ILE A 104 18.83 9.43 -8.62
N GLU A 105 19.06 10.73 -8.54
CA GLU A 105 18.40 11.63 -7.58
C GLU A 105 16.88 11.62 -7.74
N ASP A 106 16.16 11.65 -6.61
CA ASP A 106 14.69 11.63 -6.54
C ASP A 106 13.97 10.43 -7.20
N LEU A 107 14.70 9.39 -7.60
CA LEU A 107 14.10 8.17 -8.15
C LEU A 107 13.82 7.14 -7.06
N VAL A 108 12.55 6.74 -6.92
CA VAL A 108 12.18 5.55 -6.13
C VAL A 108 12.74 4.31 -6.84
N GLU A 109 13.61 3.56 -6.16
CA GLU A 109 14.13 2.30 -6.69
C GLU A 109 13.17 1.16 -6.36
N THR A 110 12.79 1.00 -5.09
CA THR A 110 11.97 -0.12 -4.61
C THR A 110 10.82 0.39 -3.76
N SER A 111 9.61 -0.15 -3.97
CA SER A 111 8.40 0.20 -3.21
C SER A 111 7.43 -0.98 -3.10
N ASN A 112 6.43 -0.84 -2.23
CA ASN A 112 5.28 -1.73 -2.17
C ASN A 112 3.98 -0.95 -1.99
N ASN A 113 2.87 -1.49 -2.48
CA ASN A 113 1.52 -0.94 -2.26
C ASN A 113 0.57 -2.06 -1.83
N ILE A 114 -0.07 -1.94 -0.66
CA ILE A 114 -1.21 -2.77 -0.25
C ILE A 114 -2.44 -2.24 -0.98
N ALA A 115 -2.76 -2.85 -2.12
CA ALA A 115 -3.72 -2.32 -3.08
C ALA A 115 -5.17 -2.77 -2.83
N ARG A 116 -5.34 -3.89 -2.12
CA ARG A 116 -6.65 -4.46 -1.79
C ARG A 116 -6.58 -5.16 -0.45
N VAL A 117 -7.55 -4.87 0.42
CA VAL A 117 -7.84 -5.68 1.61
C VAL A 117 -9.32 -6.02 1.55
N GLU A 118 -9.62 -7.31 1.58
CA GLU A 118 -10.97 -7.85 1.51
C GLU A 118 -11.15 -8.88 2.62
N VAL A 119 -12.11 -8.64 3.50
CA VAL A 119 -12.59 -9.62 4.49
C VAL A 119 -14.06 -9.85 4.17
N LYS A 120 -14.37 -11.04 3.67
CA LYS A 120 -15.72 -11.40 3.24
C LYS A 120 -15.88 -12.91 3.19
N ASP A 121 -17.08 -13.41 3.51
CA ASP A 121 -17.45 -14.82 3.39
C ASP A 121 -16.48 -15.79 4.11
N GLY A 122 -15.92 -15.37 5.24
CA GLY A 122 -14.97 -16.15 6.02
C GLY A 122 -13.56 -16.25 5.40
N ALA A 123 -13.25 -15.45 4.39
CA ALA A 123 -11.94 -15.37 3.77
C ALA A 123 -11.33 -13.97 3.97
N ILE A 124 -10.01 -13.94 4.16
CA ILE A 124 -9.21 -12.71 4.16
C ILE A 124 -8.30 -12.74 2.94
N LYS A 125 -8.35 -11.70 2.13
CA LYS A 125 -7.55 -11.54 0.93
C LYS A 125 -6.86 -10.19 0.92
N ILE A 126 -5.55 -10.21 0.78
CA ILE A 126 -4.71 -9.03 0.72
C ILE A 126 -3.90 -9.09 -0.57
N LEU A 127 -3.94 -8.01 -1.36
CA LEU A 127 -3.15 -7.90 -2.59
C LEU A 127 -2.14 -6.78 -2.45
N CYS A 128 -0.87 -7.14 -2.59
CA CYS A 128 0.25 -6.20 -2.63
C CYS A 128 0.83 -6.12 -4.04
N LEU A 129 1.40 -4.97 -4.39
CA LEU A 129 2.22 -4.81 -5.58
C LEU A 129 3.60 -4.26 -5.21
N THR A 130 4.59 -5.13 -5.28
CA THR A 130 6.00 -4.79 -5.07
C THR A 130 6.64 -4.39 -6.40
N ARG A 131 7.34 -3.26 -6.42
CA ARG A 131 8.02 -2.73 -7.61
C ARG A 131 9.48 -2.50 -7.30
N SER A 132 10.36 -2.81 -8.25
CA SER A 132 11.73 -2.35 -8.21
C SER A 132 12.34 -2.19 -9.60
N SER A 133 13.26 -1.25 -9.78
CA SER A 133 14.16 -1.23 -10.95
C SER A 133 15.33 -2.22 -10.82
N VAL A 134 15.49 -2.85 -9.65
CA VAL A 134 16.55 -3.82 -9.36
C VAL A 134 15.93 -5.13 -8.85
N GLU A 135 16.16 -6.23 -9.57
CA GLU A 135 15.55 -7.54 -9.26
C GLU A 135 15.85 -8.05 -7.84
N SER A 136 17.10 -7.88 -7.37
CA SER A 136 17.46 -8.27 -6.00
C SER A 136 16.73 -7.43 -4.95
N GLY A 137 16.51 -6.14 -5.21
CA GLY A 137 15.71 -5.25 -4.35
C GLY A 137 14.24 -5.66 -4.30
N LYS A 138 13.66 -6.01 -5.46
CA LYS A 138 12.29 -6.54 -5.57
C LYS A 138 12.11 -7.78 -4.72
N MET A 139 13.01 -8.76 -4.86
CA MET A 139 12.90 -10.03 -4.14
C MET A 139 13.19 -9.88 -2.65
N ASN A 140 14.10 -8.98 -2.26
CA ASN A 140 14.34 -8.68 -0.85
C ASN A 140 13.06 -8.14 -0.17
N LEU A 141 12.38 -7.17 -0.80
CA LEU A 141 11.14 -6.63 -0.26
C LEU A 141 9.99 -7.65 -0.31
N ALA A 142 9.87 -8.42 -1.40
CA ALA A 142 8.88 -9.49 -1.51
C ALA A 142 9.05 -10.54 -0.40
N ASN A 143 10.29 -10.94 -0.08
CA ASN A 143 10.58 -11.86 1.01
C ASN A 143 10.24 -11.25 2.37
N ASN A 144 10.60 -9.99 2.61
CA ASN A 144 10.25 -9.28 3.85
C ASN A 144 8.73 -9.27 4.11
N ILE A 145 7.96 -8.91 3.08
CA ILE A 145 6.49 -8.90 3.15
C ILE A 145 5.94 -10.32 3.35
N THR A 146 6.48 -11.29 2.62
CA THR A 146 6.08 -12.71 2.72
C THR A 146 6.27 -13.22 4.15
N SER A 147 7.44 -12.99 4.74
CA SER A 147 7.73 -13.39 6.11
C SER A 147 6.78 -12.74 7.13
N GLY A 148 6.41 -11.47 6.95
CA GLY A 148 5.45 -10.79 7.83
C GLY A 148 4.06 -11.44 7.80
N PHE A 149 3.57 -11.80 6.61
CA PHE A 149 2.28 -12.48 6.44
C PHE A 149 2.32 -13.93 6.95
N GLU A 150 3.38 -14.68 6.67
CA GLU A 150 3.54 -16.06 7.15
C GLU A 150 3.61 -16.14 8.68
N LEU A 151 4.27 -15.18 9.34
CA LEU A 151 4.27 -15.08 10.81
C LEU A 151 2.88 -14.84 11.39
N ALA A 152 1.99 -14.20 10.63
CA ALA A 152 0.60 -13.99 11.00
C ALA A 152 -0.33 -15.13 10.54
N GLY A 153 0.21 -16.23 10.01
CA GLY A 153 -0.55 -17.42 9.60
C GLY A 153 -1.13 -17.37 8.19
N PHE A 154 -0.78 -16.38 7.37
CA PHE A 154 -1.26 -16.28 5.99
C PHE A 154 -0.45 -17.15 5.03
N SER A 155 -1.12 -17.70 4.02
CA SER A 155 -0.45 -18.26 2.85
C SER A 155 -0.19 -17.16 1.83
N VAL A 156 1.06 -17.06 1.35
CA VAL A 156 1.49 -16.03 0.40
C VAL A 156 1.79 -16.66 -0.95
N LYS A 157 1.26 -16.07 -2.03
CA LYS A 157 1.57 -16.46 -3.42
C LYS A 157 2.09 -15.26 -4.20
N LEU A 158 3.35 -15.36 -4.63
CA LEU A 158 3.95 -14.40 -5.56
C LEU A 158 3.57 -14.76 -6.99
N SER A 159 3.15 -13.77 -7.78
CA SER A 159 2.78 -13.98 -9.20
C SER A 159 2.89 -12.69 -10.00
N GLY A 160 2.86 -12.80 -11.33
CA GLY A 160 2.88 -11.63 -12.22
C GLY A 160 4.20 -10.86 -12.20
N SER A 161 5.32 -11.55 -11.95
CA SER A 161 6.65 -10.94 -11.99
C SER A 161 7.00 -10.50 -13.42
N TYR A 162 7.50 -9.27 -13.54
CA TYR A 162 8.14 -8.74 -14.74
C TYR A 162 9.44 -8.04 -14.32
N PRO A 163 10.47 -8.05 -15.18
CA PRO A 163 11.77 -7.45 -14.86
C PRO A 163 11.69 -5.92 -14.77
N GLY A 164 12.55 -5.35 -13.93
CA GLY A 164 12.84 -3.91 -13.95
C GLY A 164 13.88 -3.56 -15.01
N TRP A 165 13.81 -2.34 -15.55
CA TRP A 165 14.85 -1.80 -16.42
C TRP A 165 15.79 -0.90 -15.60
N LYS A 166 16.94 -1.43 -15.17
CA LYS A 166 17.92 -0.64 -14.41
C LYS A 166 18.49 0.48 -15.31
N PRO A 167 18.37 1.76 -14.93
CA PRO A 167 18.95 2.85 -15.71
C PRO A 167 20.47 2.74 -15.86
N ASN A 168 20.97 3.07 -17.05
CA ASN A 168 22.40 3.13 -17.35
C ASN A 168 22.76 4.53 -17.92
N PRO A 169 23.19 5.48 -17.08
CA PRO A 169 23.58 6.82 -17.51
C PRO A 169 24.74 6.84 -18.51
N ASN A 170 25.54 5.77 -18.57
CA ASN A 170 26.69 5.66 -19.46
C ASN A 170 26.36 5.01 -20.82
N SER A 171 25.09 4.76 -21.10
CA SER A 171 24.64 4.12 -22.33
C SER A 171 25.07 4.90 -23.58
N PRO A 172 25.77 4.28 -24.56
CA PRO A 172 26.17 4.96 -25.79
C PRO A 172 24.97 5.49 -26.61
N ILE A 173 23.86 4.75 -26.65
CA ILE A 173 22.67 5.18 -27.40
C ILE A 173 21.99 6.38 -26.74
N LEU A 174 22.07 6.49 -25.41
CA LEU A 174 21.53 7.65 -24.69
C LEU A 174 22.26 8.93 -25.12
N LYS A 175 23.60 8.88 -25.21
CA LYS A 175 24.41 10.01 -25.68
C LYS A 175 24.08 10.42 -27.12
N VAL A 176 23.84 9.44 -28.00
CA VAL A 176 23.43 9.71 -29.39
C VAL A 176 22.07 10.41 -29.44
N LEU A 177 21.10 9.94 -28.66
CA LEU A 177 19.76 10.53 -28.60
C LEU A 177 19.78 11.93 -27.99
N GLU A 178 20.56 12.16 -26.93
CA GLU A 178 20.71 13.48 -26.29
C GLU A 178 21.25 14.51 -27.28
N ASN A 179 22.37 14.20 -27.95
CA ASN A 179 22.96 15.08 -28.95
C ASN A 179 22.01 15.35 -30.12
N THR A 180 21.28 14.33 -30.58
CA THR A 180 20.31 14.46 -31.67
C THR A 180 19.15 15.37 -31.25
N TYR A 181 18.63 15.22 -30.04
CA TYR A 181 17.56 16.05 -29.51
C TYR A 181 17.99 17.52 -29.42
N GLU A 182 19.17 17.79 -28.85
CA GLU A 182 19.70 19.15 -28.71
C GLU A 182 19.92 19.81 -30.08
N ASN A 183 20.38 19.07 -31.09
CA ASN A 183 20.52 19.56 -32.46
C ASN A 183 19.18 19.94 -33.11
N ILE A 184 18.10 19.21 -32.82
CA ILE A 184 16.78 19.45 -33.43
C ILE A 184 16.03 20.57 -32.69
N PHE A 185 16.10 20.60 -31.37
CA PHE A 185 15.25 21.46 -30.54
C PHE A 185 15.99 22.64 -29.90
N SER A 186 17.32 22.74 -30.05
CA SER A 186 18.16 23.78 -29.44
C SER A 186 18.02 23.87 -27.91
N SER A 187 17.66 22.76 -27.27
CA SER A 187 17.52 22.62 -25.83
C SER A 187 17.83 21.19 -25.40
N LYS A 188 18.35 21.01 -24.19
CA LYS A 188 18.61 19.67 -23.64
C LYS A 188 17.31 18.91 -23.34
N PRO A 189 17.26 17.59 -23.60
CA PRO A 189 16.12 16.77 -23.18
C PRO A 189 16.14 16.56 -21.67
N ASN A 190 14.96 16.33 -21.09
CA ASN A 190 14.83 15.83 -19.72
C ASN A 190 15.01 14.31 -19.73
N ILE A 191 16.16 13.83 -19.26
CA ILE A 191 16.44 12.40 -19.13
C ILE A 191 15.87 11.93 -17.79
N LEU A 192 14.83 11.09 -17.83
CA LEU A 192 14.11 10.64 -16.65
C LEU A 192 13.98 9.11 -16.64
N ALA A 193 13.97 8.55 -15.43
CA ALA A 193 13.49 7.20 -15.18
C ALA A 193 12.15 7.30 -14.44
N CYS A 194 11.22 6.39 -14.71
CA CYS A 194 9.93 6.34 -14.03
C CYS A 194 9.83 5.13 -13.10
N HIS A 195 9.22 5.32 -11.94
CA HIS A 195 8.84 4.21 -11.06
C HIS A 195 7.53 3.55 -11.54
N ALA A 196 7.57 3.00 -12.75
CA ALA A 196 6.44 2.36 -13.43
C ALA A 196 6.91 1.14 -14.24
N GLY A 197 5.96 0.35 -14.75
CA GLY A 197 6.27 -0.76 -15.65
C GLY A 197 6.27 -0.30 -17.11
N LEU A 198 7.36 -0.54 -17.82
CA LEU A 198 7.48 -0.38 -19.28
C LEU A 198 7.95 -1.69 -19.90
N GLU A 199 7.69 -1.89 -21.18
CA GLU A 199 8.05 -3.11 -21.92
C GLU A 199 9.56 -3.25 -22.17
N CYS A 200 10.35 -2.22 -21.88
CA CYS A 200 11.80 -2.19 -22.11
C CYS A 200 12.64 -3.04 -21.13
N GLY A 201 12.01 -3.53 -20.06
CA GLY A 201 12.66 -4.33 -19.00
C GLY A 201 12.88 -5.78 -19.36
#